data_AF-A0AAU3TAX1-F1
#
_entry.id   AF-A0AAU3TAX1-F1
#
_cell.length_a   1.000
_cell.length_b   1.000
_cell.length_c   1.000
_cell.angle_alpha   90.00
_cell.angle_beta   90.00
_cell.angle_gamma   90.00
#
_symmetry.space_group_name_H-M   'P 1'
#
loop_
_entity.id
_entity.type
_entity.pdbx_description
1 polymer ?
#
loop_
_entity_poly.entity_id
_entity_poly.type
_entity_poly.pdbx_seq_one_letter_code
_entity_poly.pdbx_strand_id
1 'polypeptide(L)'
;MTGERERVNGTGRGPTAVLLSPRPAVVAAARRVGARTVVVAPGPPVPSDREGAERRVPADWRDHRRLVGAVGRLEAVRRGHARVFGFDPAAALAAARANEALGLPGTPAAAVTALMDKAALRARSNALHAARPVSFVRCGRAALLPFLAGLIGFPCVVKPRAGALGEGVRLLAGPAGAATAVRDYPEVTDLLVQEYLEGPELAVEAVSRGGRHRILGWTRRIPGPGTATTATGYDLPVALAAGTAEAVRALVRGVLDLAGHRDGPSHTEVVLTPHGPRLVEAHASPEPRSSSSCSASPTAPTCSPSPSPPDWACPTRCTTCAPPTPGCGTWTSRPAPASSGPTGDRQPPAPCRGWSGCGWRSRRARRYAGPRPARCTTPTSSPPPRRRSP
;
A
#
# COMPACT_ATOMS: atom_id res chain seq x y z
N MET A 1 26.66 23.39 44.81
CA MET A 1 27.14 23.59 43.42
C MET A 1 27.14 22.21 42.76
N THR A 2 26.41 21.89 41.71
CA THR A 2 25.52 22.60 40.79
C THR A 2 24.60 21.53 40.23
N GLY A 3 23.31 21.61 40.56
CA GLY A 3 22.29 20.82 39.89
C GLY A 3 22.09 21.40 38.50
N GLU A 4 22.41 20.60 37.49
CA GLU A 4 22.15 20.92 36.09
C GLU A 4 20.65 20.76 35.85
N ARG A 5 19.92 21.85 36.14
CA ARG A 5 18.55 22.03 35.65
C ARG A 5 18.64 22.07 34.14
N GLU A 6 18.20 20.98 33.52
CA GLU A 6 17.88 20.90 32.10
C GLU A 6 16.95 22.09 31.76
N ARG A 7 17.53 23.09 31.08
CA ARG A 7 16.79 24.27 30.65
C ARG A 7 15.84 23.84 29.54
N VAL A 8 14.60 23.53 29.90
CA VAL A 8 13.47 23.51 28.97
C VAL A 8 13.20 24.97 28.56
N ASN A 9 14.03 25.50 27.66
CA ASN A 9 13.84 26.80 27.03
C ASN A 9 13.34 26.59 25.60
N GLY A 10 12.02 26.76 25.41
CA GLY A 10 11.39 26.77 24.10
C GLY A 10 9.86 26.75 24.20
N THR A 11 9.25 27.92 24.16
CA THR A 11 7.79 28.15 24.12
C THR A 11 7.05 27.30 23.07
N GLY A 12 6.08 26.50 23.51
CA GLY A 12 4.87 25.97 22.84
C GLY A 12 4.65 25.95 21.30
N ARG A 13 5.69 25.82 20.45
CA ARG A 13 5.61 26.03 18.98
C ARG A 13 5.84 24.78 18.10
N GLY A 14 5.76 23.57 18.64
CA GLY A 14 5.84 22.35 17.83
C GLY A 14 4.63 22.17 16.90
N PRO A 15 4.77 21.51 15.72
CA PRO A 15 3.63 21.17 14.88
C PRO A 15 2.64 20.28 15.63
N THR A 16 1.35 20.41 15.32
CA THR A 16 0.28 19.64 15.99
C THR A 16 -0.13 18.44 15.15
N ALA A 17 -0.03 17.25 15.72
CA ALA A 17 -0.57 16.01 15.16
C ALA A 17 -1.96 15.76 15.74
N VAL A 18 -2.99 15.84 14.89
CA VAL A 18 -4.35 15.45 15.20
C VAL A 18 -4.52 13.97 14.81
N LEU A 19 -4.72 13.11 15.79
CA LEU A 19 -4.69 11.65 15.63
C LEU A 19 -6.10 11.08 15.81
N LEU A 20 -6.62 10.38 14.79
CA LEU A 20 -7.93 9.75 14.84
C LEU A 20 -7.82 8.37 15.51
N SER A 21 -8.43 8.20 16.68
CA SER A 21 -8.42 6.98 17.50
C SER A 21 -7.08 6.21 17.48
N PRO A 22 -5.95 6.86 17.80
CA PRO A 22 -4.63 6.25 17.66
C PRO A 22 -4.39 5.16 18.70
N ARG A 23 -3.49 4.24 18.37
CA ARG A 23 -2.86 3.36 19.37
C ARG A 23 -1.89 4.17 20.25
N PRO A 24 -1.64 3.77 21.52
CA PRO A 24 -0.67 4.46 22.39
C PRO A 24 0.71 4.66 21.74
N ALA A 25 1.20 3.66 21.01
CA ALA A 25 2.49 3.72 20.32
C ALA A 25 2.57 4.84 19.26
N VAL A 26 1.45 5.17 18.60
CA VAL A 26 1.38 6.27 17.62
C VAL A 26 1.50 7.61 18.33
N VAL A 27 0.82 7.76 19.46
CA VAL A 27 0.89 8.96 20.30
C VAL A 27 2.31 9.17 20.84
N ALA A 28 2.94 8.11 21.33
CA ALA A 28 4.33 8.13 21.78
C ALA A 28 5.31 8.45 20.64
N ALA A 29 5.07 7.94 19.43
CA ALA A 29 5.88 8.27 18.25
C ALA A 29 5.76 9.75 17.88
N ALA A 30 4.56 10.33 17.89
CA ALA A 30 4.34 11.76 17.62
C ALA A 30 5.07 12.66 18.64
N ARG A 31 5.05 12.28 19.92
CA ARG A 31 5.78 13.02 20.96
C ARG A 31 7.30 12.93 20.82
N ARG A 32 7.83 11.74 20.48
CA ARG A 32 9.27 11.55 20.26
C ARG A 32 9.83 12.44 19.15
N VAL A 33 9.00 12.84 18.18
CA VAL A 33 9.39 13.77 17.11
C VAL A 33 9.06 15.24 17.44
N GLY A 34 8.70 15.54 18.70
CA GLY A 34 8.41 16.90 19.18
C GLY A 34 7.07 17.47 18.75
N ALA A 35 6.13 16.64 18.27
CA ALA A 35 4.80 17.10 17.89
C ALA A 35 3.86 17.19 19.10
N ARG A 36 3.02 18.22 19.11
CA ARG A 36 1.91 18.32 20.06
C ARG A 36 0.80 17.35 19.65
N THR A 37 0.23 16.62 20.60
CA THR A 37 -0.73 15.54 20.30
C THR A 37 -2.16 15.92 20.65
N VAL A 38 -3.05 15.93 19.66
CA VAL A 38 -4.50 16.04 19.84
C VAL A 38 -5.15 14.74 19.41
N VAL A 39 -5.86 14.05 20.32
CA VAL A 39 -6.59 12.84 19.98
C VAL A 39 -8.06 13.16 19.71
N VAL A 40 -8.57 12.63 18.60
CA VAL A 40 -9.99 12.67 18.25
C VAL A 40 -10.54 11.24 18.30
N ALA A 41 -11.46 10.99 19.22
CA ALA A 41 -12.05 9.66 19.39
C ALA A 41 -13.52 9.77 19.86
N PRO A 42 -14.40 8.84 19.43
CA PRO A 42 -15.74 8.74 20.01
C PRO A 42 -15.66 8.21 21.45
N GLY A 43 -16.69 8.53 22.25
CA GLY A 43 -16.89 7.90 23.56
C GLY A 43 -15.96 8.39 24.70
N PRO A 44 -15.93 7.67 25.83
CA PRO A 44 -15.14 8.02 27.01
C PRO A 44 -13.63 7.82 26.77
N PRO A 45 -12.76 8.40 27.62
CA PRO A 45 -11.32 8.26 27.46
C PRO A 45 -10.87 6.80 27.58
N VAL A 46 -10.01 6.34 26.66
CA VAL A 46 -9.34 5.04 26.72
C VAL A 46 -7.89 5.22 27.20
N PRO A 47 -7.11 4.17 27.53
CA PRO A 47 -5.75 4.32 28.05
C PRO A 47 -4.82 5.21 27.20
N SER A 48 -4.96 5.21 25.86
CA SER A 48 -4.20 6.12 24.98
C SER A 48 -4.46 7.60 25.24
N ASP A 49 -5.65 7.95 25.75
CA ASP A 49 -6.01 9.31 26.16
C ASP A 49 -5.37 9.70 27.49
N ARG A 50 -5.15 8.71 28.37
CA ARG A 50 -4.57 8.90 29.72
C ARG A 50 -3.05 8.86 29.72
N GLU A 51 -2.44 8.07 28.85
CA GLU A 51 -0.99 7.84 28.81
C GLU A 51 -0.24 8.81 27.89
N GLY A 52 -0.91 9.57 27.00
CA GLY A 52 -0.13 10.51 26.21
C GLY A 52 -0.74 11.49 25.21
N ALA A 53 -2.02 11.78 25.20
CA ALA A 53 -2.52 12.92 24.43
C ALA A 53 -2.32 14.22 25.24
N GLU A 54 -1.81 15.31 24.66
CA GLU A 54 -1.87 16.63 25.32
C GLU A 54 -3.31 17.15 25.41
N ARG A 55 -4.13 16.81 24.41
CA ARG A 55 -5.53 17.24 24.35
C ARG A 55 -6.38 16.16 23.72
N ARG A 56 -7.61 16.01 24.23
CA ARG A 56 -8.64 15.14 23.65
C ARG A 56 -9.81 15.96 23.11
N VAL A 57 -10.34 15.56 21.98
CA VAL A 57 -11.54 16.12 21.35
C VAL A 57 -12.55 14.99 21.16
N PRO A 58 -13.64 14.95 21.94
CA PRO A 58 -14.69 13.96 21.75
C PRO A 58 -15.46 14.27 20.47
N ALA A 59 -15.27 13.44 19.44
CA ALA A 59 -16.01 13.51 18.20
C ALA A 59 -16.00 12.15 17.51
N ASP A 60 -17.12 11.81 16.88
CA ASP A 60 -17.13 10.72 15.92
C ASP A 60 -16.43 11.18 14.65
N TRP A 61 -15.20 10.68 14.44
CA TRP A 61 -14.40 11.03 13.28
C TRP A 61 -14.90 10.37 11.98
N ARG A 62 -15.85 9.42 12.06
CA ARG A 62 -16.51 8.84 10.88
C ARG A 62 -17.55 9.79 10.29
N ASP A 63 -18.11 10.69 11.10
CA ASP A 63 -18.92 11.80 10.62
C ASP A 63 -18.01 12.95 10.18
N HIS A 64 -17.88 13.11 8.87
CA HIS A 64 -17.00 14.11 8.27
C HIS A 64 -17.31 15.55 8.74
N ARG A 65 -18.60 15.92 8.88
CA ARG A 65 -18.99 17.26 9.31
C ARG A 65 -18.60 17.50 10.78
N ARG A 66 -18.83 16.50 11.64
CA ARG A 66 -18.42 16.57 13.06
C ARG A 66 -16.91 16.65 13.19
N LEU A 67 -16.17 15.84 12.44
CA LEU A 67 -14.71 15.86 12.44
C LEU A 67 -14.16 17.24 12.04
N VAL A 68 -14.56 17.75 10.87
CA VAL A 68 -14.10 19.04 10.36
C VAL A 68 -14.49 20.17 11.30
N GLY A 69 -15.73 20.18 11.82
CA GLY A 69 -16.18 21.18 12.77
C GLY A 69 -15.38 21.16 14.07
N ALA A 70 -15.09 19.97 14.62
CA ALA A 70 -14.35 19.83 15.87
C ALA A 70 -12.86 20.19 15.73
N VAL A 71 -12.22 19.74 14.65
CA VAL A 71 -10.80 19.98 14.36
C VAL A 71 -10.56 21.41 13.87
N GLY A 72 -11.47 21.99 13.08
CA GLY A 72 -11.36 23.35 12.58
C GLY A 72 -11.37 24.43 13.66
N ARG A 73 -11.89 24.14 14.85
CA ARG A 73 -11.86 25.04 16.02
C ARG A 73 -10.49 25.08 16.71
N LEU A 74 -9.56 24.18 16.38
CA LEU A 74 -8.22 24.17 16.96
C LEU A 74 -7.41 25.37 16.47
N GLU A 75 -6.81 26.13 17.38
CA GLU A 75 -5.94 27.26 17.04
C GLU A 75 -4.78 26.85 16.11
N ALA A 76 -4.17 25.68 16.36
CA ALA A 76 -3.12 25.15 15.51
C ALA A 76 -3.57 24.84 14.07
N VAL A 77 -4.84 24.45 13.88
CA VAL A 77 -5.43 24.23 12.54
C VAL A 77 -5.68 25.56 11.86
N ARG A 78 -6.27 26.54 12.57
CA ARG A 78 -6.50 27.90 12.04
C ARG A 78 -5.21 28.62 11.65
N ARG A 79 -4.09 28.29 12.30
CA ARG A 79 -2.75 28.79 11.98
C ARG A 79 -1.99 27.94 10.93
N GLY A 80 -2.57 26.86 10.42
CA GLY A 80 -1.94 25.98 9.43
C GLY A 80 -0.81 25.09 9.97
N HIS A 81 -0.62 25.03 11.28
CA HIS A 81 0.43 24.27 11.97
C HIS A 81 -0.03 22.89 12.46
N ALA A 82 -1.18 22.40 11.99
CA ALA A 82 -1.71 21.10 12.34
C ALA A 82 -1.89 20.19 11.12
N ARG A 83 -1.88 18.88 11.34
CA ARG A 83 -2.19 17.86 10.33
C ARG A 83 -3.03 16.76 10.97
N VAL A 84 -4.00 16.24 10.23
CA VAL A 84 -4.84 15.11 10.66
C VAL A 84 -4.26 13.81 10.12
N PHE A 85 -4.17 12.78 10.97
CA PHE A 85 -3.64 11.47 10.64
C PHE A 85 -4.59 10.36 11.09
N GLY A 86 -4.72 9.33 10.25
CA GLY A 86 -5.36 8.06 10.56
C GLY A 86 -4.44 6.91 10.19
N PHE A 87 -4.47 5.83 10.97
CA PHE A 87 -3.53 4.69 10.86
C PHE A 87 -4.23 3.36 10.57
N ASP A 88 -5.49 3.42 10.16
CA ASP A 88 -6.24 2.33 9.52
C ASP A 88 -6.91 2.88 8.25
N PRO A 89 -7.40 2.03 7.33
CA PRO A 89 -7.95 2.49 6.05
C PRO A 89 -9.08 3.52 6.17
N ALA A 90 -10.00 3.34 7.14
CA ALA A 90 -11.14 4.25 7.31
C ALA A 90 -10.70 5.59 7.91
N ALA A 91 -9.84 5.54 8.93
CA ALA A 91 -9.28 6.75 9.54
C ALA A 91 -8.37 7.50 8.56
N ALA A 92 -7.60 6.81 7.72
CA ALA A 92 -6.75 7.44 6.71
C ALA A 92 -7.59 8.24 5.70
N LEU A 93 -8.71 7.68 5.23
CA LEU A 93 -9.64 8.40 4.36
C LEU A 93 -10.30 9.59 5.07
N ALA A 94 -10.75 9.41 6.32
CA ALA A 94 -11.34 10.50 7.12
C ALA A 94 -10.34 11.64 7.34
N ALA A 95 -9.08 11.32 7.65
CA ALA A 95 -8.00 12.28 7.82
C ALA A 95 -7.68 13.02 6.53
N ALA A 96 -7.58 12.33 5.39
CA ALA A 96 -7.32 12.95 4.09
C ALA A 96 -8.43 13.94 3.72
N ARG A 97 -9.70 13.54 3.85
CA ARG A 97 -10.86 14.42 3.62
C ARG A 97 -10.87 15.63 4.56
N ALA A 98 -10.55 15.42 5.84
CA ALA A 98 -10.49 16.52 6.80
C ALA A 98 -9.35 17.49 6.48
N ASN A 99 -8.18 17.00 6.09
CA ASN A 99 -7.06 17.85 5.68
C ASN A 99 -7.44 18.69 4.44
N GLU A 100 -8.04 18.09 3.41
CA GLU A 100 -8.53 18.82 2.23
C GLU A 100 -9.56 19.91 2.60
N ALA A 101 -10.58 19.56 3.38
CA ALA A 101 -11.63 20.48 3.80
C ALA A 101 -11.10 21.66 4.65
N LEU A 102 -10.01 21.44 5.37
CA LEU A 102 -9.36 22.43 6.24
C LEU A 102 -8.18 23.16 5.56
N GLY A 103 -7.89 22.87 4.28
CA GLY A 103 -6.74 23.46 3.57
C GLY A 103 -5.38 23.03 4.13
N LEU A 104 -5.31 21.88 4.81
CA LEU A 104 -4.09 21.35 5.39
C LEU A 104 -3.38 20.43 4.37
N PRO A 105 -2.04 20.51 4.25
CA PRO A 105 -1.26 19.58 3.43
C PRO A 105 -1.43 18.11 3.81
N GLY A 106 -1.37 17.24 2.82
CA GLY A 106 -1.39 15.78 3.01
C GLY A 106 -1.65 15.06 1.70
N THR A 107 -1.75 13.73 1.79
CA THR A 107 -2.21 12.92 0.66
C THR A 107 -3.67 13.24 0.34
N PRO A 108 -4.02 13.50 -0.94
CA PRO A 108 -5.41 13.77 -1.34
C PRO A 108 -6.34 12.60 -1.02
N ALA A 109 -7.60 12.88 -0.69
CA ALA A 109 -8.61 11.85 -0.42
C ALA A 109 -8.89 10.98 -1.66
N ALA A 110 -8.74 11.56 -2.85
CA ALA A 110 -8.81 10.82 -4.11
C ALA A 110 -7.72 9.75 -4.21
N ALA A 111 -6.51 10.03 -3.72
CA ALA A 111 -5.40 9.07 -3.72
C ALA A 111 -5.62 7.94 -2.71
N VAL A 112 -6.11 8.26 -1.51
CA VAL A 112 -6.49 7.24 -0.51
C VAL A 112 -7.60 6.34 -1.04
N THR A 113 -8.62 6.94 -1.67
CA THR A 113 -9.73 6.19 -2.29
C THR A 113 -9.23 5.31 -3.44
N ALA A 114 -8.31 5.83 -4.25
CA ALA A 114 -7.69 5.12 -5.36
C ALA A 114 -6.94 3.84 -4.92
N LEU A 115 -6.29 3.85 -3.75
CA LEU A 115 -5.61 2.67 -3.21
C LEU A 115 -6.61 1.61 -2.72
N MET A 116 -7.74 2.04 -2.13
CA MET A 116 -8.74 1.12 -1.58
C MET A 116 -9.67 0.48 -2.63
N ASP A 117 -9.71 1.03 -3.85
CA ASP A 117 -10.51 0.48 -4.93
C ASP A 117 -9.73 -0.62 -5.67
N LYS A 118 -9.90 -1.87 -5.24
CA LYS A 118 -9.19 -3.03 -5.80
C LYS A 118 -9.41 -3.17 -7.32
N ALA A 119 -10.59 -2.84 -7.84
CA ALA A 119 -10.90 -2.97 -9.26
C ALA A 119 -10.22 -1.87 -10.10
N ALA A 120 -10.35 -0.60 -9.68
CA ALA A 120 -9.70 0.51 -10.38
C ALA A 120 -8.17 0.46 -10.25
N LEU A 121 -7.67 0.03 -9.10
CA LEU A 121 -6.23 -0.14 -8.88
C LEU A 121 -5.66 -1.30 -9.70
N ARG A 122 -6.38 -2.42 -9.82
CA ARG A 122 -6.02 -3.52 -10.74
C ARG A 122 -5.94 -3.03 -12.19
N ALA A 123 -6.95 -2.31 -12.65
CA ALA A 123 -6.98 -1.77 -14.02
C ALA A 123 -5.75 -0.90 -14.32
N ARG A 124 -5.38 0.00 -13.40
CA ARG A 124 -4.21 0.88 -13.55
C ARG A 124 -2.89 0.13 -13.41
N SER A 125 -2.76 -0.74 -12.41
CA SER A 125 -1.52 -1.50 -12.15
C SER A 125 -1.21 -2.53 -13.25
N ASN A 126 -2.21 -3.03 -13.97
CA ASN A 126 -1.98 -3.87 -15.15
C ASN A 126 -1.15 -3.15 -16.23
N ALA A 127 -1.17 -1.81 -16.30
CA ALA A 127 -0.32 -1.06 -17.21
C ALA A 127 1.18 -1.18 -16.85
N LEU A 128 1.52 -1.41 -15.58
CA LEU A 128 2.90 -1.68 -15.14
C LEU A 128 3.42 -3.05 -15.60
N HIS A 129 2.51 -3.93 -16.04
CA HIS A 129 2.81 -5.28 -16.51
C HIS A 129 2.10 -5.58 -17.84
N ALA A 130 2.13 -4.62 -18.77
CA ALA A 130 1.38 -4.69 -20.02
C ALA A 130 1.62 -5.98 -20.84
N ALA A 131 2.79 -6.61 -20.72
CA ALA A 131 3.10 -7.88 -21.39
C ALA A 131 2.29 -9.08 -20.84
N ARG A 132 1.89 -9.04 -19.56
CA ARG A 132 1.15 -10.10 -18.85
C ARG A 132 0.25 -9.47 -17.78
N PRO A 133 -0.84 -8.77 -18.19
CA PRO A 133 -1.80 -8.18 -17.27
C PRO A 133 -2.54 -9.27 -16.51
N VAL A 134 -3.00 -8.95 -15.29
CA VAL A 134 -3.81 -9.88 -14.51
C VAL A 134 -5.26 -9.85 -14.99
N SER A 135 -5.83 -10.99 -15.34
CA SER A 135 -7.22 -11.09 -15.81
C SER A 135 -8.19 -10.82 -14.67
N PHE A 136 -9.17 -9.94 -14.88
CA PHE A 136 -10.19 -9.62 -13.89
C PHE A 136 -11.50 -9.13 -14.52
N VAL A 137 -12.59 -9.24 -13.77
CA VAL A 137 -13.90 -8.72 -14.11
C VAL A 137 -14.67 -8.29 -12.86
N ARG A 138 -15.48 -7.24 -12.99
CA ARG A 138 -16.38 -6.80 -11.91
C ARG A 138 -17.67 -7.62 -11.93
N CYS A 139 -18.13 -8.00 -10.76
CA CYS A 139 -19.38 -8.74 -10.58
C CYS A 139 -20.32 -7.91 -9.70
N GLY A 140 -21.34 -7.32 -10.32
CA GLY A 140 -22.35 -6.48 -9.65
C GLY A 140 -23.52 -7.25 -9.06
N ARG A 141 -23.66 -8.53 -9.41
CA ARG A 141 -24.73 -9.41 -8.97
C ARG A 141 -24.19 -10.80 -8.64
N ALA A 142 -24.45 -11.30 -7.44
CA ALA A 142 -23.92 -12.59 -7.00
C ALA A 142 -24.31 -13.75 -7.96
N ALA A 143 -25.51 -13.72 -8.54
CA ALA A 143 -25.98 -14.72 -9.50
C ALA A 143 -25.11 -14.82 -10.79
N LEU A 144 -24.35 -13.78 -11.14
CA LEU A 144 -23.45 -13.79 -12.30
C LEU A 144 -22.07 -14.39 -11.97
N LEU A 145 -21.76 -14.63 -10.71
CA LEU A 145 -20.45 -15.12 -10.26
C LEU A 145 -19.99 -16.41 -10.97
N PRO A 146 -20.83 -17.46 -11.14
CA PRO A 146 -20.38 -18.68 -11.80
C PRO A 146 -19.98 -18.47 -13.26
N PHE A 147 -20.76 -17.64 -13.98
CA PHE A 147 -20.47 -17.30 -15.37
C PHE A 147 -19.16 -16.49 -15.49
N LEU A 148 -19.00 -15.45 -14.66
CA LEU A 148 -17.82 -14.60 -14.67
C LEU A 148 -16.55 -15.36 -14.23
N ALA A 149 -16.66 -16.26 -13.25
CA ALA A 149 -15.56 -17.16 -12.86
C ALA A 149 -15.16 -18.08 -14.02
N GLY A 150 -16.13 -18.62 -14.75
CA GLY A 150 -15.88 -19.42 -15.96
C GLY A 150 -15.18 -18.64 -17.07
N LEU A 151 -15.47 -17.34 -17.25
CA LEU A 151 -14.78 -16.48 -18.20
C LEU A 151 -13.33 -16.19 -17.82
N ILE A 152 -13.04 -16.01 -16.53
CA ILE A 152 -11.69 -15.79 -16.02
C ILE A 152 -10.86 -17.08 -16.06
N GLY A 153 -11.49 -18.22 -15.83
CA GLY A 153 -10.82 -19.52 -15.69
C GLY A 153 -10.46 -19.85 -14.25
N PHE A 154 -10.29 -21.13 -13.96
CA PHE A 154 -10.01 -21.64 -12.62
C PHE A 154 -8.53 -22.08 -12.47
N PRO A 155 -7.93 -21.95 -11.27
CA PRO A 155 -8.52 -21.31 -10.09
C PRO A 155 -8.62 -19.79 -10.22
N CYS A 156 -9.66 -19.20 -9.61
CA CYS A 156 -9.84 -17.74 -9.54
C CYS A 156 -10.20 -17.29 -8.13
N VAL A 157 -9.95 -16.02 -7.83
CA VAL A 157 -10.30 -15.39 -6.55
C VAL A 157 -11.46 -14.43 -6.77
N VAL A 158 -12.47 -14.51 -5.92
CA VAL A 158 -13.51 -13.48 -5.80
C VAL A 158 -13.29 -12.72 -4.49
N LYS A 159 -13.39 -11.39 -4.55
CA LYS A 159 -13.21 -10.51 -3.40
C LYS A 159 -14.07 -9.25 -3.49
N PRO A 160 -14.54 -8.67 -2.37
CA PRO A 160 -15.14 -7.34 -2.36
C PRO A 160 -14.21 -6.29 -2.97
N ARG A 161 -14.77 -5.31 -3.67
CA ARG A 161 -14.00 -4.20 -4.27
C ARG A 161 -13.31 -3.34 -3.21
N ALA A 162 -13.98 -3.08 -2.10
CA ALA A 162 -13.48 -2.35 -0.95
C ALA A 162 -13.41 -3.29 0.26
N GLY A 163 -12.52 -3.00 1.21
CA GLY A 163 -12.25 -3.85 2.38
C GLY A 163 -10.76 -4.09 2.55
N ALA A 164 -10.38 -4.78 3.61
CA ALA A 164 -8.99 -5.15 3.94
C ALA A 164 -8.99 -6.52 4.63
N LEU A 165 -7.79 -7.07 4.90
CA LEU A 165 -7.61 -8.26 5.74
C LEU A 165 -8.28 -9.54 5.20
N GLY A 166 -8.44 -9.65 3.89
CA GLY A 166 -9.03 -10.84 3.26
C GLY A 166 -10.53 -11.04 3.55
N GLU A 167 -11.23 -10.04 4.11
CA GLU A 167 -12.66 -10.16 4.39
C GLU A 167 -13.46 -10.39 3.09
N GLY A 168 -14.34 -11.40 3.12
CA GLY A 168 -15.17 -11.76 1.98
C GLY A 168 -14.39 -12.33 0.79
N VAL A 169 -13.09 -12.63 0.92
CA VAL A 169 -12.29 -13.24 -0.15
C VAL A 169 -12.57 -14.75 -0.20
N ARG A 170 -12.67 -15.31 -1.42
CA ARG A 170 -12.82 -16.75 -1.67
C ARG A 170 -11.96 -17.18 -2.84
N LEU A 171 -11.29 -18.33 -2.68
CA LEU A 171 -10.66 -19.07 -3.77
C LEU A 171 -11.67 -20.04 -4.37
N LEU A 172 -11.94 -19.91 -5.65
CA LEU A 172 -12.82 -20.79 -6.41
C LEU A 172 -11.92 -21.73 -7.23
N ALA A 173 -11.87 -23.01 -6.84
CA ALA A 173 -11.08 -24.03 -7.52
C ALA A 173 -11.75 -24.59 -8.79
N GLY A 174 -13.06 -24.39 -8.94
CA GLY A 174 -13.82 -24.90 -10.07
C GLY A 174 -15.28 -24.46 -10.09
N PRO A 175 -16.05 -24.91 -11.11
CA PRO A 175 -17.43 -24.48 -11.32
C PRO A 175 -18.36 -24.71 -10.12
N ALA A 176 -18.21 -25.85 -9.44
CA ALA A 176 -19.03 -26.17 -8.26
C ALA A 176 -18.82 -25.17 -7.11
N GLY A 177 -17.56 -24.81 -6.84
CA GLY A 177 -17.22 -23.80 -5.82
C GLY A 177 -17.74 -22.41 -6.18
N ALA A 178 -17.74 -22.06 -7.46
CA ALA A 178 -18.31 -20.79 -7.93
C ALA A 178 -19.84 -20.76 -7.75
N ALA A 179 -20.54 -21.87 -8.01
CA ALA A 179 -21.98 -21.98 -7.80
C ALA A 179 -22.36 -21.87 -6.31
N THR A 180 -21.58 -22.49 -5.41
CA THR A 180 -21.84 -22.40 -3.96
C THR A 180 -21.56 -21.00 -3.42
N ALA A 181 -20.50 -20.33 -3.90
CA ALA A 181 -20.09 -19.00 -3.44
C ALA A 181 -21.14 -17.91 -3.68
N VAL A 182 -22.13 -18.12 -4.57
CA VAL A 182 -23.24 -17.17 -4.77
C VAL A 182 -23.97 -16.86 -3.46
N ARG A 183 -24.12 -17.86 -2.58
CA ARG A 183 -24.84 -17.72 -1.30
C ARG A 183 -24.05 -16.94 -0.24
N ASP A 184 -22.74 -16.76 -0.44
CA ASP A 184 -21.86 -16.07 0.49
C ASP A 184 -21.91 -14.54 0.32
N TYR A 185 -22.57 -14.04 -0.74
CA TYR A 185 -22.63 -12.63 -1.08
C TYR A 185 -24.07 -12.13 -1.21
N PRO A 186 -24.33 -10.85 -0.90
CA PRO A 186 -25.63 -10.23 -1.19
C PRO A 186 -25.98 -10.28 -2.67
N GLU A 187 -27.28 -10.30 -3.00
CA GLU A 187 -27.73 -10.36 -4.40
C GLU A 187 -27.15 -9.22 -5.24
N VAL A 188 -27.25 -7.99 -4.74
CA VAL A 188 -26.56 -6.81 -5.29
C VAL A 188 -25.25 -6.65 -4.55
N THR A 189 -24.14 -6.72 -5.28
CA THR A 189 -22.79 -6.75 -4.71
C THR A 189 -21.82 -5.91 -5.55
N ASP A 190 -20.60 -5.70 -5.06
CA ASP A 190 -19.52 -5.06 -5.82
C ASP A 190 -18.24 -5.88 -5.63
N LEU A 191 -18.17 -6.99 -6.36
CA LEU A 191 -17.05 -7.94 -6.28
C LEU A 191 -16.11 -7.76 -7.46
N LEU A 192 -14.87 -8.18 -7.24
CA LEU A 192 -13.84 -8.39 -8.23
C LEU A 192 -13.57 -9.88 -8.34
N VAL A 193 -13.76 -10.46 -9.52
CA VAL A 193 -13.31 -11.81 -9.86
C VAL A 193 -12.00 -11.66 -10.63
N GLN A 194 -10.94 -12.32 -10.19
CA GLN A 194 -9.63 -12.26 -10.85
C GLN A 194 -8.99 -13.64 -10.91
N GLU A 195 -8.06 -13.85 -11.84
CA GLU A 195 -7.27 -15.08 -11.83
C GLU A 195 -6.51 -15.22 -10.50
N TYR A 196 -6.30 -16.46 -10.08
CA TYR A 196 -5.52 -16.75 -8.90
C TYR A 196 -4.03 -16.44 -9.17
N LEU A 197 -3.43 -15.67 -8.27
CA LEU A 197 -2.00 -15.37 -8.33
C LEU A 197 -1.26 -16.42 -7.50
N GLU A 198 -0.51 -17.29 -8.16
CA GLU A 198 0.26 -18.34 -7.50
C GLU A 198 1.65 -17.84 -7.11
N GLY A 199 2.00 -17.98 -5.83
CA GLY A 199 3.33 -17.71 -5.31
C GLY A 199 3.34 -17.19 -3.88
N PRO A 200 4.54 -16.92 -3.31
CA PRO A 200 4.67 -16.32 -1.98
C PRO A 200 4.03 -14.94 -1.92
N GLU A 201 3.26 -14.67 -0.87
CA GLU A 201 2.67 -13.36 -0.61
C GLU A 201 3.54 -12.54 0.33
N LEU A 202 3.78 -11.30 -0.07
CA LEU A 202 4.53 -10.30 0.68
C LEU A 202 3.61 -9.15 1.07
N ALA A 203 3.72 -8.71 2.32
CA ALA A 203 3.26 -7.41 2.76
C ALA A 203 4.44 -6.45 2.72
N VAL A 204 4.33 -5.35 1.96
CA VAL A 204 5.39 -4.37 1.72
C VAL A 204 5.02 -3.06 2.40
N GLU A 205 5.90 -2.59 3.27
CA GLU A 205 5.73 -1.33 4.00
C GLU A 205 6.55 -0.22 3.36
N ALA A 206 5.94 0.94 3.14
CA ALA A 206 6.60 2.12 2.60
C ALA A 206 6.22 3.39 3.34
N VAL A 207 7.10 4.39 3.28
CA VAL A 207 6.81 5.76 3.71
C VAL A 207 7.06 6.71 2.56
N SER A 208 6.12 7.63 2.37
CA SER A 208 6.14 8.59 1.27
C SER A 208 6.29 10.01 1.78
N ARG A 209 7.04 10.83 1.04
CA ARG A 209 7.14 12.28 1.28
C ARG A 209 7.23 13.01 -0.05
N GLY A 210 6.28 13.91 -0.32
CA GLY A 210 6.22 14.66 -1.57
C GLY A 210 6.21 13.78 -2.82
N GLY A 211 5.58 12.60 -2.76
CA GLY A 211 5.53 11.64 -3.87
C GLY A 211 6.80 10.79 -4.05
N ARG A 212 7.78 10.90 -3.15
CA ARG A 212 8.94 10.00 -3.13
C ARG A 212 8.68 8.85 -2.17
N HIS A 213 8.72 7.62 -2.69
CA HIS A 213 8.36 6.41 -1.94
C HIS A 213 9.60 5.63 -1.49
N ARG A 214 9.81 5.55 -0.18
CA ARG A 214 10.86 4.71 0.42
C ARG A 214 10.26 3.42 0.94
N ILE A 215 10.64 2.30 0.33
CA ILE A 215 10.30 0.96 0.82
C ILE A 215 11.12 0.67 2.07
N LEU A 216 10.44 0.41 3.19
CA LEU A 216 11.04 0.15 4.50
C LEU A 216 11.43 -1.32 4.66
N GLY A 217 10.60 -2.21 4.14
CA GLY A 217 10.80 -3.65 4.22
C GLY A 217 9.58 -4.41 3.76
N TRP A 218 9.64 -5.72 3.91
CA TRP A 218 8.56 -6.63 3.58
C TRP A 218 8.56 -7.82 4.53
N THR A 219 7.37 -8.32 4.81
CA THR A 219 7.12 -9.57 5.54
C THR A 219 6.55 -10.59 4.56
N ARG A 220 6.85 -11.87 4.75
CA ARG A 220 6.21 -12.95 3.98
C ARG A 220 5.10 -13.55 4.81
N ARG A 221 3.89 -13.58 4.28
CA ARG A 221 2.75 -14.21 4.91
C ARG A 221 2.91 -15.73 4.86
N ILE A 222 2.71 -16.40 5.99
CA ILE A 222 2.66 -17.87 6.06
C ILE A 222 1.18 -18.27 5.93
N PRO A 223 0.78 -18.92 4.83
CA PRO A 223 -0.61 -19.33 4.64
C PRO A 223 -1.04 -20.34 5.71
N GLY A 224 -2.26 -20.18 6.21
CA GLY A 224 -2.88 -21.12 7.13
C GLY A 224 -3.57 -22.29 6.42
N PRO A 225 -3.88 -23.37 7.16
CA PRO A 225 -4.61 -24.50 6.61
C PRO A 225 -6.04 -24.08 6.19
N GLY A 226 -6.52 -24.65 5.09
CA GLY A 226 -7.93 -24.66 4.70
C GLY A 226 -8.46 -23.45 3.92
N THR A 227 -7.80 -22.28 3.92
CA THR A 227 -8.21 -21.15 3.06
C THR A 227 -7.02 -20.30 2.61
N ALA A 228 -7.07 -19.72 1.40
CA ALA A 228 -6.03 -18.83 0.88
C ALA A 228 -5.93 -17.47 1.61
N THR A 229 -6.77 -17.24 2.62
CA THR A 229 -6.96 -15.94 3.27
C THR A 229 -6.56 -15.95 4.74
N THR A 230 -6.45 -17.12 5.37
CA THR A 230 -5.95 -17.25 6.74
C THR A 230 -4.43 -17.25 6.74
N ALA A 231 -3.82 -16.51 7.66
CA ALA A 231 -2.38 -16.54 7.91
C ALA A 231 -2.12 -17.19 9.27
N THR A 232 -1.16 -18.12 9.32
CA THR A 232 -0.70 -18.75 10.57
C THR A 232 0.52 -18.04 11.17
N GLY A 233 1.15 -17.16 10.41
CA GLY A 233 2.30 -16.39 10.86
C GLY A 233 2.90 -15.53 9.76
N TYR A 234 4.05 -14.94 10.07
CA TYR A 234 4.82 -14.10 9.15
C TYR A 234 6.31 -14.38 9.32
N ASP A 235 7.05 -14.41 8.22
CA ASP A 235 8.51 -14.40 8.24
C ASP A 235 9.02 -12.95 8.17
N LEU A 236 9.95 -12.61 9.07
CA LEU A 236 10.71 -11.36 9.06
C LEU A 236 12.06 -11.56 9.79
N PRO A 237 13.23 -11.23 9.19
CA PRO A 237 13.41 -10.66 7.86
C PRO A 237 13.25 -11.69 6.74
N VAL A 238 12.87 -11.24 5.54
CA VAL A 238 12.80 -12.08 4.34
C VAL A 238 13.87 -11.65 3.35
N ALA A 239 14.85 -12.52 3.10
CA ALA A 239 15.83 -12.32 2.05
C ALA A 239 15.20 -12.59 0.69
N LEU A 240 15.28 -11.61 -0.22
CA LEU A 240 14.89 -11.75 -1.62
C LEU A 240 16.13 -11.62 -2.49
N ALA A 241 16.17 -12.35 -3.61
CA ALA A 241 17.17 -12.11 -4.64
C ALA A 241 17.12 -10.64 -5.11
N ALA A 242 18.26 -10.04 -5.42
CA ALA A 242 18.37 -8.61 -5.73
C ALA A 242 17.41 -8.16 -6.85
N GLY A 243 17.29 -8.95 -7.92
CA GLY A 243 16.36 -8.67 -9.01
C GLY A 243 14.88 -8.70 -8.58
N THR A 244 14.49 -9.69 -7.76
CA THR A 244 13.14 -9.79 -7.20
C THR A 244 12.84 -8.61 -6.27
N ALA A 245 13.80 -8.25 -5.40
CA ALA A 245 13.67 -7.11 -4.51
C ALA A 245 13.44 -5.81 -5.30
N GLU A 246 14.22 -5.56 -6.36
CA GLU A 246 14.03 -4.34 -7.15
C GLU A 246 12.70 -4.36 -7.93
N ALA A 247 12.27 -5.51 -8.45
CA ALA A 247 10.97 -5.64 -9.09
C ALA A 247 9.81 -5.34 -8.13
N VAL A 248 9.90 -5.80 -6.86
CA VAL A 248 8.91 -5.48 -5.83
C VAL A 248 8.93 -3.98 -5.52
N ARG A 249 10.11 -3.37 -5.34
CA ARG A 249 10.21 -1.92 -5.10
C ARG A 249 9.63 -1.11 -6.26
N ALA A 250 9.94 -1.49 -7.50
CA ALA A 250 9.44 -0.82 -8.70
C ALA A 250 7.91 -0.91 -8.80
N LEU A 251 7.34 -2.11 -8.55
CA LEU A 251 5.89 -2.29 -8.53
C LEU A 251 5.23 -1.39 -7.48
N VAL A 252 5.71 -1.44 -6.22
CA VAL A 252 5.08 -0.67 -5.14
C VAL A 252 5.19 0.84 -5.38
N ARG A 253 6.35 1.33 -5.82
CA ARG A 253 6.52 2.74 -6.21
C ARG A 253 5.53 3.13 -7.30
N GLY A 254 5.45 2.34 -8.39
CA GLY A 254 4.53 2.61 -9.49
C GLY A 254 3.06 2.57 -9.09
N VAL A 255 2.66 1.67 -8.18
CA VAL A 255 1.29 1.62 -7.65
C VAL A 255 0.96 2.88 -6.84
N LEU A 256 1.88 3.34 -6.00
CA LEU A 256 1.70 4.55 -5.20
C LEU A 256 1.66 5.81 -6.09
N ASP A 257 2.50 5.88 -7.12
CA ASP A 257 2.50 6.93 -8.14
C ASP A 257 1.16 6.96 -8.92
N LEU A 258 0.69 5.80 -9.40
CA LEU A 258 -0.58 5.68 -10.12
C LEU A 258 -1.80 6.08 -9.27
N ALA A 259 -1.71 5.89 -7.95
CA ALA A 259 -2.74 6.34 -7.02
C ALA A 259 -2.62 7.84 -6.69
N GLY A 260 -1.46 8.46 -6.91
CA GLY A 260 -1.17 9.83 -6.48
C GLY A 260 -0.92 9.94 -4.97
N HIS A 261 -0.44 8.86 -4.33
CA HIS A 261 -0.06 8.89 -2.91
C HIS A 261 1.14 9.83 -2.74
N ARG A 262 1.11 10.72 -1.73
CA ARG A 262 2.16 11.76 -1.61
C ARG A 262 2.94 11.66 -0.32
N ASP A 263 2.23 11.52 0.78
CA ASP A 263 2.76 11.67 2.13
C ASP A 263 2.19 10.60 3.06
N GLY A 264 3.04 10.08 3.94
CA GLY A 264 2.65 9.14 4.98
C GLY A 264 2.93 7.67 4.65
N PRO A 265 2.58 6.76 5.58
CA PRO A 265 2.79 5.34 5.43
C PRO A 265 1.87 4.73 4.37
N SER A 266 2.28 3.59 3.83
CA SER A 266 1.45 2.76 2.98
C SER A 266 1.82 1.29 3.12
N HIS A 267 0.81 0.45 3.07
CA HIS A 267 0.91 -1.00 3.04
C HIS A 267 0.51 -1.51 1.66
N THR A 268 1.22 -2.49 1.12
CA THR A 268 0.90 -3.09 -0.18
C THR A 268 1.13 -4.59 -0.14
N GLU A 269 0.10 -5.36 -0.48
CA GLU A 269 0.18 -6.82 -0.61
C GLU A 269 0.56 -7.19 -2.05
N VAL A 270 1.54 -8.09 -2.19
CA VAL A 270 2.12 -8.50 -3.45
C VAL A 270 2.29 -10.01 -3.48
N VAL A 271 1.88 -10.67 -4.56
CA VAL A 271 2.22 -12.07 -4.81
C VAL A 271 3.42 -12.14 -5.77
N LEU A 272 4.45 -12.89 -5.38
CA LEU A 272 5.60 -13.20 -6.21
C LEU A 272 5.27 -14.36 -7.17
N THR A 273 4.74 -14.03 -8.33
CA THR A 273 4.40 -15.04 -9.36
C THR A 273 5.64 -15.48 -10.15
N PRO A 274 5.58 -16.60 -10.89
CA PRO A 274 6.61 -16.98 -11.87
C PRO A 274 6.87 -15.93 -12.96
N HIS A 275 6.00 -14.91 -13.08
CA HIS A 275 6.09 -13.82 -14.06
C HIS A 275 6.38 -12.47 -13.40
N GLY A 276 6.96 -12.50 -12.19
CA GLY A 276 7.29 -11.33 -11.39
C GLY A 276 6.18 -10.96 -10.39
N PRO A 277 6.42 -9.93 -9.57
CA PRO A 277 5.47 -9.51 -8.54
C PRO A 277 4.16 -9.02 -9.18
N ARG A 278 3.03 -9.26 -8.51
CA ARG A 278 1.71 -8.75 -8.89
C ARG A 278 1.00 -8.19 -7.67
N LEU A 279 0.38 -7.03 -7.85
CA LEU A 279 -0.41 -6.37 -6.82
C LEU A 279 -1.60 -7.25 -6.40
N VAL A 280 -1.87 -7.32 -5.09
CA VAL A 280 -3.09 -7.88 -4.51
C VAL A 280 -4.01 -6.75 -4.05
N GLU A 281 -3.52 -5.88 -3.17
CA GLU A 281 -4.18 -4.68 -2.64
C GLU A 281 -3.17 -3.67 -2.07
N ALA A 282 -3.61 -2.44 -1.80
CA ALA A 282 -2.79 -1.40 -1.19
C ALA A 282 -3.63 -0.45 -0.34
N HIS A 283 -3.01 0.16 0.69
CA HIS A 283 -3.67 1.07 1.62
C HIS A 283 -2.74 2.23 1.99
N ALA A 284 -3.31 3.43 2.21
CA ALA A 284 -2.59 4.62 2.70
C ALA A 284 -2.44 4.64 4.23
N SER A 285 -2.23 3.47 4.83
CA SER A 285 -2.02 3.25 6.25
C SER A 285 -1.00 2.12 6.42
N PRO A 286 -0.37 1.97 7.60
CA PRO A 286 0.36 0.75 7.91
C PRO A 286 -0.58 -0.47 7.91
N GLU A 287 0.00 -1.67 7.93
CA GLU A 287 -0.75 -2.91 8.08
C GLU A 287 -1.70 -2.83 9.30
N PRO A 288 -3.01 -3.11 9.12
CA PRO A 288 -3.92 -3.24 10.24
C PRO A 288 -3.56 -4.53 11.00
N ARG A 289 -2.83 -4.42 12.11
CA ARG A 289 -2.66 -5.61 12.98
C ARG A 289 -4.02 -6.09 13.47
N SER A 290 -4.39 -7.33 13.14
CA SER A 290 -5.37 -8.08 13.92
C SER A 290 -4.86 -8.17 15.35
N SER A 291 -5.75 -8.12 16.34
CA SER A 291 -5.42 -8.08 17.77
C SER A 291 -4.60 -9.28 18.27
N SER A 292 -4.31 -10.29 17.45
CA SER A 292 -3.72 -11.57 17.84
C SER A 292 -2.32 -11.90 17.29
N SER A 293 -1.71 -11.09 16.41
CA SER A 293 -0.65 -11.63 15.52
C SER A 293 0.81 -11.27 15.80
N CYS A 294 1.16 -10.67 16.95
CA CYS A 294 2.58 -10.48 17.31
C CYS A 294 2.81 -10.51 18.82
N SER A 295 2.97 -11.70 19.39
CA SER A 295 3.83 -11.86 20.58
C SER A 295 5.27 -11.96 20.06
N ALA A 296 6.07 -10.92 20.27
CA ALA A 296 7.51 -11.02 20.04
C ALA A 296 8.08 -12.02 21.06
N SER A 297 8.65 -13.13 20.58
CA SER A 297 9.47 -14.00 21.41
C SER A 297 10.75 -13.24 21.82
N PRO A 298 11.14 -13.23 23.11
CA PRO A 298 12.23 -12.36 23.61
C PRO A 298 13.65 -12.83 23.27
N THR A 299 13.84 -13.75 22.31
CA THR A 299 15.13 -14.44 22.07
C THR A 299 15.81 -14.07 20.76
N ALA A 300 15.66 -12.84 20.26
CA ALA A 300 16.48 -12.35 19.15
C ALA A 300 17.71 -11.57 19.69
N PRO A 301 18.95 -11.94 19.32
CA PRO A 301 20.14 -11.19 19.73
C PRO A 301 20.11 -9.78 19.14
N THR A 302 20.36 -8.79 19.99
CA THR A 302 20.44 -7.37 19.66
C THR A 302 21.51 -7.11 18.59
N CYS A 303 21.08 -6.83 17.36
CA CYS A 303 21.93 -6.16 16.38
C CYS A 303 21.92 -4.66 16.68
N SER A 304 23.07 -4.14 17.10
CA SER A 304 23.31 -2.71 17.32
C SER A 304 23.07 -1.91 16.03
N PRO A 305 22.29 -0.82 16.06
CA PRO A 305 22.14 0.04 14.89
C PRO A 305 23.46 0.79 14.61
N SER A 306 23.96 0.66 13.37
CA SER A 306 25.05 1.48 12.84
C SER A 306 24.64 2.97 12.81
N PRO A 307 25.50 3.90 13.26
CA PRO A 307 25.22 5.33 13.21
C PRO A 307 25.57 5.85 11.82
N SER A 308 24.60 5.87 10.91
CA SER A 308 24.69 6.70 9.69
C SER A 308 23.56 7.72 9.74
N PRO A 309 23.86 9.03 9.76
CA PRO A 309 22.83 10.06 9.78
C PRO A 309 22.01 10.04 8.48
N PRO A 310 20.71 10.40 8.52
CA PRO A 310 19.89 10.46 7.32
C PRO A 310 20.25 11.70 6.49
N ASP A 311 20.81 11.49 5.30
CA ASP A 311 20.95 12.54 4.28
C ASP A 311 19.58 12.93 3.73
N TRP A 312 18.94 13.91 4.36
CA TRP A 312 17.86 14.68 3.77
C TRP A 312 18.36 16.10 3.53
N ALA A 313 19.01 16.32 2.39
CA ALA A 313 19.30 17.68 1.96
C ALA A 313 17.98 18.38 1.58
N CYS A 314 17.71 19.51 2.26
CA CYS A 314 16.62 20.43 1.96
C CYS A 314 16.80 21.01 0.53
N PRO A 315 15.77 21.06 -0.34
CA PRO A 315 15.92 21.64 -1.66
C PRO A 315 15.75 23.16 -1.58
N THR A 316 16.76 23.85 -1.07
CA THR A 316 16.98 25.28 -1.32
C THR A 316 18.41 25.45 -1.81
N ARG A 317 18.54 25.68 -3.13
CA ARG A 317 19.80 26.08 -3.77
C ARG A 317 20.23 27.41 -3.16
N CYS A 318 21.37 27.43 -2.48
CA CYS A 318 22.18 28.64 -2.32
C CYS A 318 23.41 28.49 -3.22
N THR A 319 23.39 29.22 -4.34
CA THR A 319 24.53 29.45 -5.22
C THR A 319 25.53 30.35 -4.52
N THR A 320 26.63 29.77 -4.02
CA THR A 320 27.99 30.33 -3.93
C THR A 320 28.84 29.39 -3.07
N CYS A 321 29.72 28.60 -3.71
CA CYS A 321 31.05 28.18 -3.24
C CYS A 321 31.62 27.14 -4.23
N ALA A 322 32.85 27.36 -4.70
CA ALA A 322 33.57 26.57 -5.70
C ALA A 322 34.00 25.17 -5.18
N PRO A 323 34.34 24.20 -6.06
CA PRO A 323 34.61 22.82 -5.66
C PRO A 323 36.09 22.59 -5.29
N PRO A 324 36.43 21.61 -4.43
CA PRO A 324 37.78 21.06 -4.39
C PRO A 324 37.92 19.82 -5.30
N THR A 325 39.07 19.75 -5.96
CA THR A 325 39.57 18.68 -6.86
C THR A 325 39.98 17.38 -6.12
N PRO A 326 40.14 16.25 -6.84
CA PRO A 326 40.24 14.90 -6.25
C PRO A 326 41.69 14.44 -5.98
N GLY A 327 41.88 13.54 -5.00
CA GLY A 327 43.17 12.91 -4.73
C GLY A 327 43.11 11.64 -3.87
N CYS A 328 43.48 10.53 -4.52
CA CYS A 328 44.18 9.32 -4.05
C CYS A 328 43.60 8.42 -2.94
N GLY A 329 43.56 7.12 -3.25
CA GLY A 329 43.48 6.05 -2.25
C GLY A 329 43.08 4.67 -2.78
N THR A 330 43.77 4.14 -3.78
CA THR A 330 43.70 2.71 -4.15
C THR A 330 44.25 1.83 -3.02
N TRP A 331 43.52 0.80 -2.60
CA TRP A 331 44.13 -0.37 -1.93
C TRP A 331 43.55 -1.69 -2.47
N THR A 332 44.49 -2.54 -2.83
CA THR A 332 44.40 -3.78 -3.58
C THR A 332 43.96 -4.98 -2.74
N SER A 333 43.24 -5.88 -3.41
CA SER A 333 42.90 -7.24 -3.03
C SER A 333 44.12 -8.14 -2.76
N ARG A 334 44.01 -9.02 -1.75
CA ARG A 334 44.80 -10.26 -1.65
C ARG A 334 43.99 -11.37 -0.96
N PRO A 335 44.02 -12.63 -1.45
CA PRO A 335 43.27 -13.76 -0.90
C PRO A 335 44.08 -14.56 0.13
N ALA A 336 43.39 -15.38 0.93
CA ALA A 336 43.97 -16.28 1.94
C ALA A 336 43.36 -17.70 1.83
N PRO A 337 44.03 -18.75 2.31
CA PRO A 337 44.32 -19.95 1.50
C PRO A 337 43.55 -21.22 1.90
N ALA A 338 43.74 -22.26 1.07
CA ALA A 338 43.24 -23.62 1.22
C ALA A 338 43.88 -24.40 2.38
N SER A 339 43.09 -25.28 3.01
CA SER A 339 43.55 -26.38 3.85
C SER A 339 42.73 -27.65 3.56
N SER A 340 43.37 -28.80 3.81
CA SER A 340 43.11 -30.11 3.24
C SER A 340 42.50 -31.13 4.23
N GLY A 341 41.48 -31.89 3.75
CA GLY A 341 41.14 -33.29 4.11
C GLY A 341 40.35 -33.57 5.42
N PRO A 342 39.72 -34.76 5.60
CA PRO A 342 39.76 -35.96 4.75
C PRO A 342 38.37 -36.51 4.29
N THR A 343 38.47 -37.54 3.46
CA THR A 343 37.50 -38.35 2.72
C THR A 343 36.46 -39.11 3.56
N GLY A 344 35.25 -39.26 3.02
CA GLY A 344 34.25 -40.25 3.43
C GLY A 344 33.24 -40.53 2.29
N ASP A 345 33.24 -41.77 1.81
CA ASP A 345 32.44 -42.33 0.72
C ASP A 345 30.91 -42.15 0.86
N ARG A 346 30.21 -41.93 -0.26
CA ARG A 346 29.20 -42.87 -0.84
C ARG A 346 28.43 -42.28 -2.05
N GLN A 347 28.50 -43.07 -3.13
CA GLN A 347 27.69 -43.25 -4.35
C GLN A 347 26.46 -42.35 -4.69
N PRO A 348 26.21 -42.07 -5.99
CA PRO A 348 25.01 -41.43 -6.51
C PRO A 348 23.94 -42.44 -6.98
N PRO A 349 22.65 -42.05 -7.00
CA PRO A 349 21.79 -42.43 -8.12
C PRO A 349 20.91 -41.24 -8.57
N ALA A 350 20.96 -40.82 -9.84
CA ALA A 350 20.25 -41.35 -11.04
C ALA A 350 18.97 -40.54 -11.37
N PRO A 351 18.66 -40.30 -12.65
CA PRO A 351 17.69 -39.29 -13.09
C PRO A 351 16.27 -39.86 -13.26
N CYS A 352 15.25 -39.08 -12.92
CA CYS A 352 13.86 -39.40 -13.25
C CYS A 352 13.35 -38.57 -14.43
N ARG A 353 13.28 -39.25 -15.59
CA ARG A 353 12.17 -39.33 -16.56
C ARG A 353 11.13 -38.21 -16.41
N GLY A 354 10.91 -37.34 -17.39
CA GLY A 354 10.46 -37.68 -18.74
C GLY A 354 8.93 -37.60 -18.80
N TRP A 355 8.38 -36.43 -19.17
CA TRP A 355 7.04 -36.29 -19.72
C TRP A 355 7.13 -35.49 -21.02
N SER A 356 7.22 -36.24 -22.10
CA SER A 356 6.93 -35.82 -23.46
C SER A 356 5.43 -35.91 -23.70
N GLY A 357 4.89 -34.93 -24.43
CA GLY A 357 3.69 -35.13 -25.24
C GLY A 357 2.39 -34.55 -24.71
N CYS A 358 2.12 -33.30 -25.06
CA CYS A 358 0.87 -32.96 -25.76
C CYS A 358 1.07 -31.65 -26.52
N GLY A 359 1.43 -31.77 -27.79
CA GLY A 359 1.41 -30.66 -28.72
C GLY A 359 -0.02 -30.26 -29.02
N TRP A 360 -0.34 -28.99 -28.81
CA TRP A 360 -1.48 -28.36 -29.48
C TRP A 360 -0.99 -27.25 -30.41
N ARG A 361 -1.40 -27.44 -31.66
CA ARG A 361 -1.02 -26.67 -32.84
C ARG A 361 -1.42 -25.21 -32.69
N SER A 362 -0.50 -24.34 -33.11
CA SER A 362 -0.75 -22.96 -33.46
C SER A 362 -1.93 -22.85 -34.44
N ARG A 363 -2.98 -22.13 -34.05
CA ARG A 363 -3.92 -21.54 -35.02
C ARG A 363 -3.71 -20.04 -35.07
N ARG A 364 -3.44 -19.61 -36.31
CA ARG A 364 -3.17 -18.25 -36.77
C ARG A 364 -4.21 -17.27 -36.25
N ALA A 365 -3.71 -16.13 -35.76
CA ALA A 365 -4.47 -14.91 -35.59
C ALA A 365 -5.11 -14.50 -36.93
N ARG A 366 -6.45 -14.55 -37.01
CA ARG A 366 -7.19 -13.79 -38.02
C ARG A 366 -7.32 -12.37 -37.49
N ARG A 367 -6.71 -11.44 -38.22
CA ARG A 367 -6.98 -10.00 -38.12
C ARG A 367 -8.47 -9.79 -38.39
N TYR A 368 -9.22 -9.30 -37.40
CA TYR A 368 -10.50 -8.65 -37.65
C TYR A 368 -10.25 -7.14 -37.68
N ALA A 369 -10.35 -6.58 -38.88
CA ALA A 369 -10.44 -5.15 -39.10
C ALA A 369 -11.85 -4.71 -38.69
N GLY A 370 -11.93 -3.70 -37.81
CA GLY A 370 -13.20 -3.11 -37.39
C GLY A 370 -13.89 -2.33 -38.52
N PRO A 371 -15.21 -2.08 -38.42
CA PRO A 371 -15.91 -1.25 -39.37
C PRO A 371 -15.58 0.24 -39.13
N ARG A 372 -15.25 0.95 -40.22
CA ARG A 372 -15.08 2.41 -40.26
C ARG A 372 -16.42 3.11 -39.98
N PRO A 373 -16.46 4.22 -39.22
CA PRO A 373 -17.66 5.05 -39.13
C PRO A 373 -17.83 5.90 -40.40
N ALA A 374 -19.07 5.94 -40.90
CA ALA A 374 -19.50 6.76 -42.02
C ALA A 374 -19.47 8.25 -41.67
N ARG A 375 -19.00 9.06 -42.63
CA ARG A 375 -19.08 10.52 -42.61
C ARG A 375 -20.52 10.94 -42.96
N CYS A 376 -21.16 11.70 -42.10
CA CYS A 376 -22.29 12.55 -42.47
C CYS A 376 -21.84 14.01 -42.39
N THR A 377 -21.94 14.71 -43.51
CA THR A 377 -21.64 16.12 -43.68
C THR A 377 -22.92 16.91 -43.97
N THR A 378 -22.93 18.14 -43.43
CA THR A 378 -23.71 19.35 -43.80
C THR A 378 -25.14 19.52 -43.23
N PRO A 379 -25.68 20.76 -43.10
CA PRO A 379 -25.04 22.08 -43.03
C PRO A 379 -25.49 22.96 -41.83
N THR A 380 -24.65 23.94 -41.52
CA THR A 380 -24.89 25.11 -40.68
C THR A 380 -25.84 26.11 -41.35
N SER A 381 -26.89 26.53 -40.64
CA SER A 381 -27.70 27.71 -40.99
C SER A 381 -27.75 28.67 -39.80
N SER A 382 -27.08 29.81 -39.92
CA SER A 382 -27.15 30.95 -39.00
C SER A 382 -28.36 31.84 -39.33
N PRO A 383 -29.10 32.38 -38.35
CA PRO A 383 -30.06 33.47 -38.60
C PRO A 383 -29.41 34.86 -38.44
N PRO A 384 -29.94 35.91 -39.11
CA PRO A 384 -29.35 37.25 -39.17
C PRO A 384 -29.74 38.15 -37.97
N PRO A 385 -29.07 39.30 -37.76
CA PRO A 385 -29.25 40.13 -36.57
C PRO A 385 -30.44 41.10 -36.72
N ARG A 386 -31.18 41.35 -35.63
CA ARG A 386 -32.12 42.47 -35.55
C ARG A 386 -31.84 43.35 -34.33
N ARG A 387 -31.29 44.53 -34.68
CA ARG A 387 -31.34 45.90 -34.14
C ARG A 387 -31.88 46.16 -32.70
N ARG A 388 -31.14 47.05 -32.01
CA ARG A 388 -31.52 47.80 -30.81
C ARG A 388 -32.43 49.00 -31.13
N SER A 389 -33.38 49.25 -30.22
CA SER A 389 -33.89 50.53 -29.66
C SER A 389 -34.62 51.52 -30.59
N PRO A 390 -35.48 52.44 -30.09
CA PRO A 390 -35.45 53.12 -28.77
C PRO A 390 -35.87 52.26 -27.57
#